data_AF-A0A653C6G2-F1
#
_entry.id   AF-A0A653C6G2-F1
#
_cell.length_a   1.000
_cell.length_b   1.000
_cell.length_c   1.000
_cell.angle_alpha   90.00
_cell.angle_beta   90.00
_cell.angle_gamma   90.00
#
_symmetry.space_group_name_H-M   'P 1'
#
loop_
_entity.id
_entity.type
_entity.pdbx_description
1 polymer ?
#
loop_
_entity_poly.entity_id
_entity_poly.type
_entity_poly.pdbx_seq_one_letter_code
_entity_poly.pdbx_strand_id
1 'polypeptide(L)'
;MSNFIPDFKSGPLDFYRKRATFAWKKLKVFVETEDIVKYQFEVYRALRDHPSFNVDKKELSTFDGQRKVATMQALAHASIKQLSLIDNMHNLKIPSYGTRIMMQVSPGSTIKYFVRDELFSTAIMNMGTEKHMELVNAAQEGMWSWKPAKSNFALKYYLMQNLVLFIIECNEIFRPMHHFPARSKKQVK
;
A
#
# COMPACT_ATOMS: atom_id res chain seq x y z
N MET A 1 16.91 14.25 -24.51
CA MET A 1 16.89 13.87 -23.07
C MET A 1 15.48 13.87 -22.44
N SER A 2 14.37 14.11 -23.16
CA SER A 2 13.02 14.04 -22.54
C SER A 2 11.91 13.51 -23.46
N ASN A 3 12.26 12.82 -24.54
CA ASN A 3 11.33 12.45 -25.60
C ASN A 3 10.40 11.29 -25.22
N PHE A 4 10.65 10.62 -24.09
CA PHE A 4 9.80 9.53 -23.56
C PHE A 4 8.65 10.04 -22.67
N ILE A 5 8.64 11.33 -22.32
CA ILE A 5 7.57 11.94 -21.53
C ILE A 5 6.49 12.43 -22.51
N PRO A 6 5.26 11.88 -22.46
CA PRO A 6 4.18 12.30 -23.34
C PRO A 6 3.76 13.75 -23.04
N ASP A 7 3.32 14.47 -24.06
CA ASP A 7 2.70 15.77 -23.89
C ASP A 7 1.34 15.68 -23.23
N PHE A 8 0.96 16.73 -22.51
CA PHE A 8 -0.38 16.83 -21.94
C PHE A 8 -1.41 16.92 -23.08
N LYS A 9 -2.59 16.32 -22.86
CA LYS A 9 -3.74 16.54 -23.74
C LYS A 9 -4.11 18.03 -23.74
N SER A 10 -4.50 18.52 -24.91
CA SER A 10 -4.95 19.89 -25.06
C SER A 10 -6.19 20.17 -24.23
N GLY A 11 -6.30 21.38 -23.69
CA GLY A 11 -7.41 21.75 -22.82
C GLY A 11 -7.32 23.18 -22.29
N PRO A 12 -8.26 23.59 -21.41
CA PRO A 12 -8.35 24.97 -20.91
C PRO A 12 -7.10 25.43 -20.13
N LEU A 13 -6.31 24.48 -19.62
CA LEU A 13 -5.05 24.76 -18.92
C LEU A 13 -3.88 25.06 -19.87
N ASP A 14 -4.01 24.85 -21.18
CA ASP A 14 -2.93 25.09 -22.14
C ASP A 14 -2.52 26.56 -22.20
N PHE A 15 -3.48 27.47 -22.00
CA PHE A 15 -3.19 28.90 -21.88
C PHE A 15 -2.13 29.16 -20.81
N TYR A 16 -2.23 28.51 -19.65
CA TYR A 16 -1.26 28.65 -18.58
C TYR A 16 0.03 27.89 -18.85
N ARG A 17 -0.05 26.67 -19.40
CA ARG A 17 1.14 25.86 -19.73
C ARG A 17 2.06 26.55 -20.73
N LYS A 18 1.49 27.25 -21.73
CA LYS A 18 2.24 28.01 -22.75
C LYS A 18 2.96 29.23 -22.20
N ARG A 19 2.55 29.75 -21.03
CA ARG A 19 3.21 30.89 -20.37
C ARG A 19 4.48 30.50 -19.61
N ALA A 20 4.74 29.20 -19.43
CA ALA A 20 5.96 28.75 -18.78
C ALA A 20 7.18 29.10 -19.65
N THR A 21 8.15 29.79 -19.04
CA THR A 21 9.40 30.20 -19.71
C THR A 21 10.46 29.10 -19.74
N PHE A 22 10.19 27.95 -19.12
CA PHE A 22 11.11 26.81 -19.05
C PHE A 22 10.45 25.52 -19.56
N ALA A 23 11.27 24.61 -20.07
CA ALA A 23 10.81 23.28 -20.49
C ALA A 23 10.55 22.39 -19.26
N TRP A 24 9.27 22.23 -18.88
CA TRP A 24 8.87 21.44 -17.71
C TRP A 24 9.37 19.99 -17.74
N LYS A 25 9.46 19.38 -18.93
CA LYS A 25 10.00 18.01 -19.10
C LYS A 25 11.46 17.93 -18.69
N LYS A 26 12.27 18.96 -19.01
CA LYS A 26 13.67 19.05 -18.59
C LYS A 26 13.75 19.27 -17.08
N LEU A 27 12.89 20.12 -16.51
CA LEU A 27 12.83 20.32 -15.06
C LEU A 27 12.51 19.03 -14.32
N LYS A 28 11.52 18.24 -14.78
CA LYS A 28 11.14 16.96 -14.16
C LYS A 28 12.32 15.97 -14.15
N VAL A 29 13.02 15.81 -15.27
CA VAL A 29 14.21 14.95 -15.36
C VAL A 29 15.35 15.49 -14.50
N PHE A 30 15.52 16.81 -14.42
CA PHE A 30 16.54 17.43 -13.56
C PHE A 30 16.30 17.16 -12.07
N VAL A 31 15.05 17.25 -11.60
CA VAL A 31 14.70 17.04 -10.19
C VAL A 31 14.77 15.58 -9.79
N GLU A 32 14.32 14.66 -10.64
CA GLU A 32 14.11 13.25 -10.25
C GLU A 32 15.02 12.24 -10.92
N THR A 33 15.83 12.63 -11.92
CA THR A 33 16.63 11.77 -12.80
C THR A 33 15.83 10.96 -13.84
N GLU A 34 16.46 10.65 -14.98
CA GLU A 34 15.77 10.09 -16.15
C GLU A 34 15.17 8.69 -15.91
N ASP A 35 15.92 7.84 -15.21
CA ASP A 35 15.56 6.49 -14.78
C ASP A 35 14.31 6.47 -13.91
N ILE A 36 14.23 7.35 -12.90
CA ILE A 36 13.07 7.45 -12.02
C ILE A 36 11.84 7.96 -12.75
N VAL A 37 12.00 8.93 -13.64
CA VAL A 37 10.87 9.43 -14.44
C VAL A 37 10.34 8.34 -15.36
N LYS A 38 11.22 7.55 -16.00
CA LYS A 38 10.81 6.37 -16.79
C LYS A 38 10.05 5.36 -15.94
N TYR A 39 10.60 4.99 -14.79
CA TYR A 39 9.96 4.07 -13.84
C TYR A 39 8.56 4.55 -13.43
N GLN A 40 8.40 5.82 -13.07
CA GLN A 40 7.10 6.40 -12.72
C GLN A 40 6.08 6.19 -13.85
N PHE A 41 6.45 6.50 -15.10
CA PHE A 41 5.56 6.33 -16.24
C PHE A 41 5.18 4.86 -16.49
N GLU A 42 6.13 3.94 -16.32
CA GLU A 42 5.89 2.50 -16.46
C GLU A 42 4.93 1.99 -15.39
N VAL A 43 5.12 2.39 -14.13
CA VAL A 43 4.21 2.03 -13.03
C VAL A 43 2.81 2.60 -13.26
N TYR A 44 2.69 3.89 -13.61
CA TYR A 44 1.37 4.49 -13.87
C TYR A 44 0.66 3.84 -15.05
N ARG A 45 1.40 3.41 -16.09
CA ARG A 45 0.84 2.66 -17.21
C ARG A 45 0.37 1.28 -16.76
N ALA A 46 1.23 0.54 -16.06
CA ALA A 46 0.89 -0.78 -15.54
C ALA A 46 -0.36 -0.74 -14.65
N LEU A 47 -0.45 0.24 -13.75
CA LEU A 47 -1.62 0.45 -12.89
C LEU A 47 -2.87 0.80 -13.70
N ARG A 48 -2.77 1.70 -14.68
CA ARG A 48 -3.92 2.09 -15.51
C ARG A 48 -4.49 0.92 -16.30
N ASP A 49 -3.60 0.07 -16.82
CA ASP A 49 -3.97 -1.03 -17.69
C ASP A 49 -4.41 -2.28 -16.89
N HIS A 50 -4.11 -2.33 -15.58
CA HIS A 50 -4.44 -3.46 -14.73
C HIS A 50 -5.92 -3.46 -14.30
N PRO A 51 -6.68 -4.55 -14.54
CA PRO A 51 -8.13 -4.59 -14.27
C PRO A 51 -8.53 -4.24 -12.84
N SER A 52 -7.77 -4.68 -11.83
CA SER A 52 -8.03 -4.39 -10.41
C SER A 52 -7.99 -2.89 -10.05
N PHE A 53 -7.42 -2.04 -10.90
CA PHE A 53 -7.36 -0.60 -10.71
C PHE A 53 -8.38 0.17 -11.57
N ASN A 54 -9.09 -0.52 -12.46
CA ASN A 54 -10.20 0.03 -13.23
C ASN A 54 -11.53 -0.31 -12.53
N VAL A 55 -11.77 0.35 -11.40
CA VAL A 55 -12.87 0.04 -10.49
C VAL A 55 -14.09 0.91 -10.78
N ASP A 56 -15.28 0.31 -10.71
CA ASP A 56 -16.54 1.04 -10.80
C ASP A 56 -16.68 2.02 -9.62
N LYS A 57 -16.97 3.29 -9.92
CA LYS A 57 -17.22 4.34 -8.93
C LYS A 57 -18.35 3.97 -7.97
N LYS A 58 -19.31 3.16 -8.41
CA LYS A 58 -20.41 2.67 -7.56
C LYS A 58 -19.91 1.74 -6.46
N GLU A 59 -18.91 0.90 -6.72
CA GLU A 59 -18.32 0.05 -5.68
C GLU A 59 -17.61 0.91 -4.61
N LEU A 60 -17.00 2.02 -5.03
CA LEU A 60 -16.30 2.94 -4.13
C LEU A 60 -17.23 3.82 -3.28
N SER A 61 -18.54 3.83 -3.53
CA SER A 61 -19.48 4.67 -2.76
C SER A 61 -19.80 4.10 -1.39
N THR A 62 -19.48 2.83 -1.13
CA THR A 62 -19.73 2.16 0.15
C THR A 62 -18.42 1.79 0.83
N PHE A 63 -18.42 1.76 2.17
CA PHE A 63 -17.22 1.39 2.92
C PHE A 63 -16.80 -0.07 2.64
N ASP A 64 -17.74 -1.00 2.57
CA ASP A 64 -17.44 -2.40 2.27
C ASP A 64 -16.90 -2.58 0.85
N GLY A 65 -17.44 -1.85 -0.12
CA GLY A 65 -16.91 -1.85 -1.49
C GLY A 65 -15.49 -1.28 -1.55
N GLN A 66 -15.19 -0.18 -0.84
CA GLN A 66 -13.83 0.34 -0.69
C GLN A 66 -12.87 -0.70 -0.07
N ARG A 67 -13.29 -1.41 0.99
CA ARG A 67 -12.49 -2.47 1.63
C ARG A 67 -12.22 -3.65 0.70
N LYS A 68 -13.23 -4.05 -0.09
CA LYS A 68 -13.13 -5.12 -1.08
C LYS A 68 -12.15 -4.73 -2.19
N VAL A 69 -12.31 -3.54 -2.75
CA VAL A 69 -11.42 -2.99 -3.79
C VAL A 69 -9.98 -2.91 -3.28
N ALA A 70 -9.77 -2.36 -2.09
CA ALA A 70 -8.44 -2.25 -1.51
C ALA A 70 -7.79 -3.62 -1.30
N THR A 71 -8.56 -4.64 -0.91
CA THR A 71 -8.07 -6.02 -0.80
C THR A 71 -7.71 -6.62 -2.17
N MET A 72 -8.55 -6.42 -3.19
CA MET A 72 -8.26 -6.89 -4.56
C MET A 72 -7.00 -6.25 -5.14
N GLN A 73 -6.82 -4.94 -4.94
CA GLN A 73 -5.64 -4.20 -5.39
C GLN A 73 -4.38 -4.61 -4.64
N ALA A 74 -4.46 -4.89 -3.33
CA ALA A 74 -3.34 -5.39 -2.54
C ALA A 74 -2.89 -6.80 -2.98
N LEU A 75 -3.82 -7.64 -3.46
CA LEU A 75 -3.48 -8.93 -4.06
C LEU A 75 -2.85 -8.75 -5.45
N ALA A 76 -3.37 -7.82 -6.26
CA ALA A 76 -2.82 -7.48 -7.57
C ALA A 76 -1.42 -6.85 -7.51
N HIS A 77 -0.98 -6.33 -6.35
CA HIS A 77 0.36 -5.77 -6.21
C HIS A 77 1.45 -6.77 -6.61
N ALA A 78 1.29 -8.05 -6.24
CA ALA A 78 2.25 -9.11 -6.56
C ALA A 78 2.29 -9.46 -8.06
N SER A 79 1.22 -9.21 -8.82
CA SER A 79 1.19 -9.47 -10.27
C SER A 79 1.79 -8.33 -11.10
N ILE A 80 2.08 -7.18 -10.51
CA ILE A 80 2.67 -6.04 -11.21
C ILE A 80 4.18 -6.07 -11.05
N LYS A 81 4.88 -6.49 -12.11
CA LYS A 81 6.34 -6.62 -12.14
C LYS A 81 7.07 -5.35 -11.68
N GLN A 82 6.60 -4.17 -12.09
CA GLN A 82 7.21 -2.89 -11.74
C GLN A 82 7.15 -2.57 -10.24
N LEU A 83 6.29 -3.24 -9.48
CA LEU A 83 6.17 -3.08 -8.02
C LEU A 83 6.93 -4.17 -7.25
N SER A 84 7.53 -5.15 -7.95
CA SER A 84 8.36 -6.19 -7.32
C SER A 84 9.59 -5.57 -6.66
N LEU A 85 9.76 -5.79 -5.36
CA LEU A 85 10.94 -5.30 -4.64
C LEU A 85 12.23 -5.90 -5.21
N ILE A 86 12.23 -7.22 -5.42
CA ILE A 86 13.39 -8.00 -5.86
C ILE A 86 13.89 -7.52 -7.23
N ASP A 87 12.97 -7.34 -8.20
CA ASP A 87 13.33 -6.91 -9.56
C ASP A 87 13.90 -5.48 -9.57
N ASN A 88 13.52 -4.66 -8.60
CA ASN A 88 13.90 -3.25 -8.51
C ASN A 88 15.07 -2.97 -7.55
N MET A 89 15.70 -4.00 -6.98
CA MET A 89 16.84 -3.82 -6.06
C MET A 89 18.09 -3.22 -6.73
N HIS A 90 18.15 -3.21 -8.05
CA HIS A 90 19.24 -2.61 -8.81
C HIS A 90 19.36 -1.08 -8.61
N ASN A 91 18.29 -0.41 -8.16
CA ASN A 91 18.30 1.01 -7.82
C ASN A 91 17.49 1.25 -6.56
N LEU A 92 18.18 1.54 -5.45
CA LEU A 92 17.59 1.72 -4.12
C LEU A 92 16.54 2.86 -4.04
N LYS A 93 16.54 3.79 -5.00
CA LYS A 93 15.50 4.83 -5.07
C LYS A 93 14.17 4.26 -5.54
N ILE A 94 14.18 3.31 -6.47
CA ILE A 94 12.98 2.82 -7.15
C ILE A 94 11.91 2.30 -6.16
N PRO A 95 12.23 1.43 -5.18
CA PRO A 95 11.24 0.98 -4.21
C PRO A 95 10.56 2.13 -3.44
N SER A 96 11.33 3.15 -3.05
CA SER A 96 10.77 4.34 -2.36
C SER A 96 9.81 5.12 -3.26
N TYR A 97 10.15 5.31 -4.53
CA TYR A 97 9.25 5.94 -5.50
C TYR A 97 8.02 5.07 -5.79
N GLY A 98 8.18 3.74 -5.89
CA GLY A 98 7.08 2.79 -6.06
C GLY A 98 6.05 2.89 -4.94
N THR A 99 6.51 2.82 -3.69
CA THR A 99 5.66 3.01 -2.51
C THR A 99 4.99 4.38 -2.52
N ARG A 100 5.71 5.45 -2.88
CA ARG A 100 5.15 6.81 -2.96
C ARG A 100 4.05 6.93 -4.00
N ILE A 101 4.23 6.34 -5.19
CA ILE A 101 3.22 6.30 -6.26
C ILE A 101 1.99 5.54 -5.76
N MET A 102 2.19 4.37 -5.18
CA MET A 102 1.10 3.53 -4.69
C MET A 102 0.27 4.23 -3.60
N MET A 103 0.92 5.02 -2.74
CA MET A 103 0.22 5.82 -1.72
C MET A 103 -0.62 6.95 -2.30
N GLN A 104 -0.20 7.51 -3.44
CA GLN A 104 -0.96 8.55 -4.14
C GLN A 104 -2.14 7.97 -4.93
N VAL A 105 -1.99 6.77 -5.49
CA VAL A 105 -3.01 6.14 -6.35
C VAL A 105 -4.05 5.38 -5.51
N SER A 106 -3.60 4.54 -4.58
CA SER A 106 -4.48 3.72 -3.74
C SER A 106 -3.84 3.47 -2.36
N PRO A 107 -3.99 4.41 -1.42
CA PRO A 107 -3.39 4.27 -0.09
C PRO A 107 -3.94 3.07 0.69
N GLY A 108 -5.25 2.81 0.58
CA GLY A 108 -5.88 1.70 1.29
C GLY A 108 -5.37 0.32 0.86
N SER A 109 -5.12 0.12 -0.44
CA SER A 109 -4.52 -1.13 -0.93
C SER A 109 -3.06 -1.25 -0.53
N THR A 110 -2.32 -0.14 -0.54
CA THR A 110 -0.91 -0.19 -0.23
C THR A 110 -0.64 -0.49 1.24
N ILE A 111 -1.41 0.10 2.16
CA ILE A 111 -1.31 -0.26 3.59
C ILE A 111 -1.67 -1.74 3.80
N LYS A 112 -2.69 -2.26 3.10
CA LYS A 112 -3.07 -3.68 3.19
C LYS A 112 -1.94 -4.60 2.71
N TYR A 113 -1.32 -4.30 1.59
CA TYR A 113 -0.15 -5.02 1.08
C TYR A 113 1.02 -4.91 2.06
N PHE A 114 1.37 -3.70 2.50
CA PHE A 114 2.51 -3.47 3.37
C PHE A 114 2.37 -4.21 4.70
N VAL A 115 1.19 -4.19 5.32
CA VAL A 115 0.95 -4.92 6.57
C VAL A 115 0.96 -6.44 6.34
N ARG A 116 0.34 -6.93 5.26
CA ARG A 116 0.21 -8.37 4.97
C ARG A 116 1.54 -9.00 4.58
N ASP A 117 2.29 -8.40 3.66
CA ASP A 117 3.44 -9.03 3.02
C ASP A 117 4.75 -8.51 3.59
N GLU A 118 4.86 -7.19 3.77
CA GLU A 118 6.15 -6.55 4.04
C GLU A 118 6.45 -6.49 5.54
N LEU A 119 5.53 -5.97 6.35
CA LEU A 119 5.68 -5.86 7.80
C LEU A 119 5.74 -7.25 8.45
N PHE A 120 4.85 -8.17 8.06
CA PHE A 120 4.84 -9.54 8.56
C PHE A 120 6.16 -10.27 8.27
N SER A 121 6.58 -10.28 7.01
CA SER A 121 7.83 -10.95 6.60
C SER A 121 9.04 -10.30 7.27
N THR A 122 9.11 -8.97 7.31
CA THR A 122 10.24 -8.23 7.90
C THR A 122 10.32 -8.43 9.41
N ALA A 123 9.19 -8.46 10.11
CA ALA A 123 9.15 -8.73 11.54
C ALA A 123 9.72 -10.12 11.87
N ILE A 124 9.33 -11.14 11.09
CA ILE A 124 9.83 -12.51 11.27
C ILE A 124 11.31 -12.62 10.86
N MET A 125 11.72 -12.00 9.76
CA MET A 125 13.14 -12.02 9.34
C MET A 125 14.06 -11.36 10.37
N ASN A 126 13.59 -10.30 11.05
CA ASN A 126 14.42 -9.56 12.00
C ASN A 126 14.38 -10.14 13.43
N MET A 127 13.27 -10.74 13.86
CA MET A 127 13.07 -11.20 15.25
C MET A 127 12.91 -12.72 15.37
N GLY A 128 12.71 -13.42 14.26
CA GLY A 128 12.47 -14.86 14.22
C GLY A 128 13.75 -15.67 14.15
N THR A 129 13.57 -16.98 14.25
CA THR A 129 14.61 -18.00 14.00
C THR A 129 14.42 -18.67 12.65
N GLU A 130 15.42 -19.40 12.15
CA GLU A 130 15.37 -20.11 10.85
C GLU A 130 14.12 -20.98 10.65
N LYS A 131 13.57 -21.54 11.74
CA LYS A 131 12.33 -22.34 11.72
C LYS A 131 11.10 -21.58 11.22
N HIS A 132 11.12 -20.25 11.29
CA HIS A 132 9.99 -19.41 10.85
C HIS A 132 10.10 -19.01 9.37
N MET A 133 11.19 -19.34 8.68
CA MET A 133 11.37 -18.99 7.27
C MET A 133 10.34 -19.66 6.36
N GLU A 134 9.83 -20.83 6.74
CA GLU A 134 8.70 -21.48 6.04
C GLU A 134 7.46 -20.58 5.98
N LEU A 135 7.20 -19.80 7.04
CA LEU A 135 6.07 -18.87 7.10
C LEU A 135 6.28 -17.67 6.17
N VAL A 136 7.52 -17.18 6.09
CA VAL A 136 7.91 -16.06 5.22
C VAL A 136 7.79 -16.49 3.76
N ASN A 137 8.32 -17.66 3.39
CA ASN A 137 8.24 -18.17 2.04
C ASN A 137 6.77 -18.40 1.62
N ALA A 138 5.96 -18.99 2.50
CA ALA A 138 4.53 -19.16 2.25
C ALA A 138 3.78 -17.82 2.08
N ALA A 139 4.18 -16.77 2.82
CA ALA A 139 3.60 -15.44 2.67
C ALA A 139 3.96 -14.81 1.32
N GLN A 140 5.23 -14.90 0.92
CA GLN A 140 5.74 -14.35 -0.35
C GLN A 140 5.19 -15.07 -1.58
N GLU A 141 4.96 -16.37 -1.50
CA GLU A 141 4.32 -17.17 -2.56
C GLU A 141 2.79 -16.92 -2.67
N GLY A 142 2.22 -16.05 -1.83
CA GLY A 142 0.78 -15.77 -1.81
C GLY A 142 -0.06 -16.92 -1.25
N MET A 143 0.56 -17.92 -0.62
CA MET A 143 -0.11 -19.13 -0.14
C MET A 143 -0.99 -18.91 1.10
N TRP A 144 -0.89 -17.75 1.74
CA TRP A 144 -1.79 -17.34 2.84
C TRP A 144 -3.18 -16.99 2.33
N SER A 145 -3.29 -16.47 1.10
CA SER A 145 -4.58 -16.32 0.45
C SER A 145 -4.94 -17.63 -0.26
N TRP A 146 -5.77 -18.43 0.40
CA TRP A 146 -6.50 -19.54 -0.22
C TRP A 146 -5.68 -20.77 -0.62
N LYS A 147 -5.23 -21.57 0.36
CA LYS A 147 -5.45 -23.02 0.22
C LYS A 147 -6.91 -23.31 0.58
N PRO A 148 -7.71 -23.96 -0.30
CA PRO A 148 -8.96 -24.54 0.13
C PRO A 148 -8.62 -25.62 1.16
N ALA A 149 -8.58 -25.27 2.45
CA ALA A 149 -8.67 -26.27 3.48
C ALA A 149 -9.99 -27.01 3.21
N LYS A 150 -9.88 -28.30 2.91
CA LYS A 150 -10.99 -29.23 2.77
C LYS A 150 -11.73 -29.31 4.11
N SER A 151 -12.55 -28.33 4.43
CA SER A 151 -13.67 -28.41 5.38
C SER A 151 -14.30 -27.03 5.60
N ASN A 152 -15.61 -27.00 5.36
CA ASN A 152 -16.64 -26.09 5.86
C ASN A 152 -16.41 -24.58 5.77
N PHE A 153 -17.11 -24.02 4.78
CA PHE A 153 -17.14 -22.63 4.31
C PHE A 153 -17.59 -21.59 5.36
N ALA A 154 -18.20 -21.99 6.47
CA ALA A 154 -18.82 -21.07 7.43
C ALA A 154 -17.87 -20.50 8.50
N LEU A 155 -16.78 -21.18 8.85
CA LEU A 155 -15.89 -20.72 9.95
C LEU A 155 -14.80 -19.71 9.52
N LYS A 156 -14.53 -19.56 8.22
CA LYS A 156 -13.37 -18.80 7.74
C LYS A 156 -13.59 -17.29 7.63
N TYR A 157 -14.82 -16.84 7.43
CA TYR A 157 -15.15 -15.40 7.45
C TYR A 157 -15.00 -14.80 8.86
N TYR A 158 -15.21 -15.62 9.91
CA TYR A 158 -15.11 -15.19 11.30
C TYR A 158 -13.66 -14.91 11.73
N LEU A 159 -12.68 -15.72 11.29
CA LEU A 159 -11.28 -15.56 11.70
C LEU A 159 -10.60 -14.32 11.07
N MET A 160 -10.92 -13.97 9.83
CA MET A 160 -10.37 -12.76 9.19
C MET A 160 -11.01 -11.47 9.72
N GLN A 161 -12.28 -11.51 10.15
CA GLN A 161 -12.91 -10.39 10.84
C GLN A 161 -12.36 -10.23 12.27
N ASN A 162 -12.09 -11.33 12.97
CA ASN A 162 -11.54 -11.30 14.33
C ASN A 162 -10.07 -10.87 14.41
N LEU A 163 -9.24 -11.09 13.39
CA LEU A 163 -7.86 -10.56 13.41
C LEU A 163 -7.82 -9.03 13.27
N VAL A 164 -8.76 -8.45 12.51
CA VAL A 164 -8.90 -6.99 12.41
C VAL A 164 -9.52 -6.40 13.69
N LEU A 165 -10.46 -7.10 14.32
CA LEU A 165 -10.99 -6.75 15.65
C LEU A 165 -9.93 -6.86 16.75
N PHE A 166 -9.04 -7.85 16.70
CA PHE A 166 -7.93 -8.00 17.65
C PHE A 166 -6.92 -6.85 17.52
N ILE A 167 -6.64 -6.39 16.30
CA ILE A 167 -5.79 -5.21 16.07
C ILE A 167 -6.48 -3.91 16.55
N ILE A 168 -7.81 -3.84 16.50
CA ILE A 168 -8.59 -2.69 17.04
C ILE A 168 -8.63 -2.73 18.58
N GLU A 169 -8.83 -3.90 19.20
CA GLU A 169 -8.79 -4.08 20.66
C GLU A 169 -7.39 -3.82 21.24
N CYS A 170 -6.32 -4.21 20.54
CA CYS A 170 -4.95 -3.86 20.97
C CYS A 170 -4.68 -2.35 20.96
N ASN A 171 -5.44 -1.56 20.20
CA ASN A 171 -5.33 -0.10 20.20
C ASN A 171 -6.11 0.58 21.35
N GLU A 172 -7.14 -0.07 21.90
CA GLU A 172 -7.81 0.38 23.13
C GLU A 172 -6.96 0.14 24.38
N ILE A 173 -6.05 -0.85 24.35
CA ILE A 173 -5.08 -1.14 25.43
C ILE A 173 -3.99 -0.04 25.54
N PHE A 174 -3.78 0.76 24.50
CA PHE A 174 -2.80 1.85 24.45
C PHE A 174 -3.41 3.27 24.52
N ARG A 175 -4.57 3.46 25.18
CA ARG A 175 -4.94 4.81 25.63
C ARG A 175 -3.99 5.25 26.75
N PRO A 176 -3.40 6.46 26.70
CA PRO A 176 -2.65 6.98 27.84
C PRO A 176 -3.60 7.11 29.04
N MET A 177 -3.20 6.55 30.18
CA MET A 177 -3.84 6.74 31.48
C MET A 177 -3.80 8.22 31.88
N HIS A 178 -4.74 9.02 31.39
CA HIS A 178 -5.13 10.25 32.06
C HIS A 178 -6.31 9.95 32.97
N HIS A 179 -6.03 9.67 34.25
CA HIS A 179 -6.80 10.08 35.43
C HIS A 179 -6.16 9.45 36.68
N PHE A 180 -5.25 10.19 37.31
CA PHE A 180 -4.89 9.96 38.72
C PHE A 180 -6.07 10.41 39.59
N PRO A 181 -6.65 9.57 40.47
CA PRO A 181 -7.63 10.04 41.43
C PRO A 181 -6.91 10.79 42.56
N ALA A 182 -7.36 12.02 42.84
CA ALA A 182 -6.92 12.80 43.98
C ALA A 182 -7.23 12.05 45.30
N ARG A 183 -6.20 11.89 46.13
CA ARG A 183 -6.30 11.37 47.50
C ARG A 183 -7.28 12.22 48.31
N SER A 184 -8.36 11.63 48.81
CA SER A 184 -9.24 12.26 49.79
C SER A 184 -8.47 12.48 51.11
N LYS A 185 -8.42 13.74 51.56
CA LYS A 185 -8.02 14.06 52.93
C LYS A 185 -9.20 13.72 53.83
N LYS A 186 -9.03 12.71 54.69
CA LYS A 186 -9.90 12.46 55.84
C LYS A 186 -9.90 13.72 56.73
N GLN A 187 -11.07 14.34 56.91
CA GLN A 187 -11.31 15.18 58.08
C GLN A 187 -11.57 14.25 59.27
N VAL A 188 -10.72 14.37 60.29
CA VAL A 188 -10.93 13.81 61.62
C VAL A 188 -11.64 14.90 62.43
N LYS A 189 -12.73 14.52 63.11
CA LYS A 189 -13.45 15.31 64.10
C LYS A 189 -12.57 15.63 65.30
#